data_AF-A0AB72UED0-F1
#
_entry.id   AF-A0AB72UED0-F1
#
_cell.length_a   1.000
_cell.length_b   1.000
_cell.length_c   1.000
_cell.angle_alpha   90.00
_cell.angle_beta   90.00
_cell.angle_gamma   90.00
#
_symmetry.space_group_name_H-M   'P 1'
#
loop_
_entity.id
_entity.type
_entity.pdbx_description
1 polymer ?
#
loop_
_entity_poly.entity_id
_entity_poly.type
_entity_poly.pdbx_seq_one_letter_code
_entity_poly.pdbx_strand_id
1 'polypeptide(L)'
;MLGVDPHEFLVPLIRQSVLMMHLFAFAFAFVLVARADIAMLRGQYQEGRYDLGRDAVYTALLLGVLWVSGVALIGLGIGFDIAAIAANGKVFAKVTVVTILTINGIFLHLYAFPVFADKQEKASSVRLLICTILGAVSSVSWFCASAFGAARVVAPWLGYQHFMLFYGISLSAGLFVAILFVRPVLRRQLERRSSVVPSAGFVAGAVAE
;
A
#
# COMPACT_ATOMS: atom_id res chain seq x y z
N MET A 1 -2.93 -39.25 26.53
CA MET A 1 -3.19 -37.97 25.83
C MET A 1 -2.15 -36.96 26.31
N LEU A 2 -1.08 -36.56 25.65
CA LEU A 2 -0.35 -36.94 24.44
C LEU A 2 1.12 -36.86 24.87
N GLY A 3 1.92 -37.92 24.68
CA GLY A 3 3.35 -37.94 25.03
C GLY A 3 4.22 -37.21 24.01
N VAL A 4 3.80 -36.01 23.62
CA VAL A 4 4.52 -35.13 22.68
C VAL A 4 5.36 -34.18 23.52
N ASP A 5 6.65 -34.09 23.21
CA ASP A 5 7.53 -33.15 23.89
C ASP A 5 6.96 -31.72 23.75
N PRO A 6 6.84 -30.94 24.85
CA PRO A 6 6.21 -29.63 24.81
C PRO A 6 6.79 -28.73 23.70
N HIS A 7 8.08 -28.84 23.43
CA HIS A 7 8.76 -28.09 22.37
C HIS A 7 8.28 -28.46 20.96
N GLU A 8 8.01 -29.75 20.68
CA GLU A 8 7.53 -30.23 19.38
C GLU A 8 6.11 -29.72 19.06
N PHE A 9 5.31 -29.46 20.09
CA PHE A 9 3.97 -28.89 19.94
C PHE A 9 3.96 -27.35 19.92
N LEU A 10 4.77 -26.71 20.78
CA LEU A 10 4.74 -25.25 20.97
C LEU A 10 5.24 -24.49 19.73
N VAL A 11 6.30 -24.95 19.07
CA VAL A 11 6.87 -24.21 17.91
C VAL A 11 5.90 -24.16 16.73
N PRO A 12 5.28 -25.27 16.28
CA PRO A 12 4.26 -25.23 15.23
C PRO A 12 3.03 -24.40 15.64
N LEU A 13 2.60 -24.47 16.90
CA LEU A 13 1.48 -23.69 17.40
C LEU A 13 1.78 -22.18 17.31
N ILE A 14 2.93 -21.73 17.80
CA ILE A 14 3.36 -20.32 17.71
C ILE A 14 3.43 -19.88 16.26
N ARG A 15 4.06 -20.69 15.39
CA ARG A 15 4.17 -20.38 13.96
C ARG A 15 2.80 -20.23 13.30
N GLN A 16 1.85 -21.10 13.62
CA GLN A 16 0.49 -21.04 13.11
C GLN A 16 -0.27 -19.81 13.63
N SER A 17 -0.11 -19.46 14.91
CA SER A 17 -0.70 -18.25 15.50
C SER A 17 -0.17 -16.97 14.86
N VAL A 18 1.16 -16.88 14.66
CA VAL A 18 1.79 -15.75 13.97
C VAL A 18 1.32 -15.66 12.52
N LEU A 19 1.23 -16.80 11.82
CA LEU A 19 0.71 -16.84 10.45
C LEU A 19 -0.73 -16.32 10.39
N MET A 20 -1.58 -16.74 11.32
CA MET A 20 -2.98 -16.31 11.36
C MET A 20 -3.09 -14.81 11.65
N MET A 21 -2.33 -14.29 12.62
CA MET A 21 -2.25 -12.85 12.90
C MET A 21 -1.77 -12.06 11.66
N HIS A 22 -0.74 -12.55 10.96
CA HIS A 22 -0.22 -11.93 9.75
C HIS A 22 -1.30 -11.84 8.66
N LEU A 23 -2.07 -12.92 8.47
CA LEU A 23 -3.15 -12.96 7.47
C LEU A 23 -4.31 -12.01 7.82
N PHE A 24 -4.68 -11.91 9.10
CA PHE A 24 -5.69 -10.93 9.52
C PHE A 24 -5.21 -9.50 9.32
N ALA A 25 -3.98 -9.18 9.76
CA ALA A 25 -3.39 -7.87 9.53
C ALA A 25 -3.35 -7.52 8.04
N PHE A 26 -3.00 -8.51 7.19
CA PHE A 26 -2.98 -8.34 5.74
C PHE A 26 -4.38 -8.06 5.20
N ALA A 27 -5.40 -8.82 5.61
CA ALA A 27 -6.77 -8.65 5.14
C ALA A 27 -7.31 -7.25 5.49
N PHE A 28 -7.11 -6.79 6.73
CA PHE A 28 -7.52 -5.44 7.13
C PHE A 28 -6.77 -4.35 6.37
N ALA A 29 -5.46 -4.51 6.18
CA ALA A 29 -4.66 -3.54 5.45
C ALA A 29 -5.08 -3.44 3.99
N PHE A 30 -5.30 -4.59 3.35
CA PHE A 30 -5.72 -4.67 1.96
C PHE A 30 -7.09 -4.00 1.74
N VAL A 31 -8.06 -4.27 2.61
CA VAL A 31 -9.37 -3.61 2.57
C VAL A 31 -9.25 -2.10 2.78
N LEU A 32 -8.42 -1.67 3.72
CA LEU A 32 -8.22 -0.26 4.02
C LEU A 32 -7.61 0.48 2.82
N VAL A 33 -6.61 -0.10 2.17
CA VAL A 33 -5.97 0.45 0.96
C VAL A 33 -6.96 0.48 -0.20
N ALA A 34 -7.67 -0.61 -0.46
CA ALA A 34 -8.66 -0.65 -1.54
C ALA A 34 -9.79 0.38 -1.32
N ARG A 35 -10.25 0.53 -0.07
CA ARG A 35 -11.22 1.56 0.29
C ARG A 35 -10.64 2.96 0.08
N ALA A 36 -9.40 3.19 0.49
CA ALA A 36 -8.74 4.49 0.33
C ALA A 36 -8.58 4.87 -1.14
N ASP A 37 -8.16 3.94 -2.00
CA ASP A 37 -8.05 4.16 -3.44
C ASP A 37 -9.41 4.52 -4.06
N ILE A 38 -10.47 3.78 -3.71
CA ILE A 38 -11.84 4.07 -4.17
C ILE A 38 -12.33 5.43 -3.64
N ALA A 39 -12.11 5.72 -2.37
CA ALA A 39 -12.52 6.97 -1.73
C ALA A 39 -11.82 8.17 -2.38
N MET A 40 -10.53 8.03 -2.72
CA MET A 40 -9.75 9.05 -3.44
C MET A 40 -10.32 9.32 -4.83
N LEU A 41 -10.60 8.27 -5.61
CA LEU A 41 -11.17 8.39 -6.96
C LEU A 41 -12.58 9.01 -6.94
N ARG A 42 -13.35 8.70 -5.91
CA ARG A 42 -14.70 9.25 -5.70
C ARG A 42 -14.71 10.64 -5.07
N GLY A 43 -13.55 11.21 -4.72
CA GLY A 43 -13.46 12.54 -4.09
C GLY A 43 -13.95 12.57 -2.64
N GLN A 44 -14.09 11.42 -1.98
CA GLN A 44 -14.76 11.31 -0.67
C GLN A 44 -13.93 11.86 0.50
N TYR A 45 -12.60 11.91 0.36
CA TYR A 45 -11.72 12.58 1.31
C TYR A 45 -11.89 14.10 1.26
N GLN A 46 -12.06 14.64 0.05
CA GLN A 46 -12.26 16.06 -0.20
C GLN A 46 -13.65 16.51 0.26
N GLU A 47 -14.65 15.64 0.15
CA GLU A 47 -16.00 15.83 0.71
C GLU A 47 -16.05 15.69 2.25
N GLY A 48 -14.95 15.29 2.90
CA GLY A 48 -14.91 15.09 4.35
C GLY A 48 -15.65 13.85 4.86
N ARG A 49 -16.04 12.92 3.98
CA ARG A 49 -16.70 11.65 4.36
C ARG A 49 -15.73 10.67 5.03
N TYR A 50 -14.44 10.79 4.71
CA TYR A 50 -13.36 10.01 5.29
C TYR A 50 -12.18 10.92 5.64
N ASP A 51 -11.32 10.44 6.53
CA ASP A 51 -10.12 11.13 6.96
C ASP A 51 -8.88 10.40 6.38
N LEU A 52 -8.23 11.06 5.42
CA LEU A 52 -7.07 10.50 4.73
C LEU A 52 -5.88 10.29 5.67
N GLY A 53 -5.68 11.21 6.63
CA GLY A 53 -4.60 11.11 7.60
C GLY A 53 -4.79 9.91 8.52
N ARG A 54 -6.02 9.71 9.00
CA ARG A 54 -6.37 8.57 9.85
C ARG A 54 -6.24 7.23 9.12
N ASP A 55 -6.76 7.16 7.88
CA ASP A 55 -6.66 5.95 7.06
C ASP A 55 -5.21 5.60 6.72
N ALA A 56 -4.38 6.61 6.48
CA ALA A 56 -2.96 6.45 6.23
C ALA A 56 -2.21 5.92 7.46
N VAL A 57 -2.49 6.47 8.66
CA VAL A 57 -1.90 6.00 9.92
C VAL A 57 -2.29 4.54 10.21
N TYR A 58 -3.57 4.18 10.06
CA TYR A 58 -4.00 2.79 10.27
C TYR A 58 -3.37 1.82 9.27
N THR A 59 -3.21 2.24 8.01
CA THR A 59 -2.49 1.44 7.00
C THR A 59 -1.04 1.23 7.40
N ALA A 60 -0.36 2.29 7.86
CA ALA A 60 1.03 2.22 8.30
C ALA A 60 1.21 1.31 9.53
N LEU A 61 0.29 1.38 10.51
CA LEU A 61 0.31 0.49 11.68
C LEU A 61 0.14 -0.97 11.28
N LEU A 62 -0.82 -1.28 10.40
CA LEU A 62 -1.01 -2.65 9.91
C LEU A 62 0.19 -3.13 9.11
N LEU A 63 0.82 -2.26 8.31
CA LEU A 63 2.08 -2.58 7.63
C LEU A 63 3.22 -2.87 8.63
N GLY A 64 3.28 -2.13 9.74
CA GLY A 64 4.21 -2.43 10.84
C GLY A 64 3.96 -3.81 11.45
N VAL A 65 2.71 -4.18 11.71
CA VAL A 65 2.34 -5.53 12.18
C VAL A 65 2.74 -6.59 11.15
N LEU A 66 2.55 -6.34 9.86
CA LEU A 66 2.95 -7.25 8.79
C LEU A 66 4.47 -7.45 8.71
N TRP A 67 5.26 -6.40 8.94
CA TRP A 67 6.71 -6.49 9.03
C TRP A 67 7.13 -7.36 10.21
N VAL A 68 6.66 -7.04 11.42
CA VAL A 68 7.01 -7.79 12.64
C VAL A 68 6.64 -9.27 12.50
N SER A 69 5.40 -9.55 12.11
CA SER A 69 4.94 -10.93 11.92
C SER A 69 5.62 -11.63 10.74
N GLY A 70 5.96 -10.92 9.66
CA GLY A 70 6.69 -11.45 8.51
C GLY A 70 8.12 -11.86 8.88
N VAL A 71 8.84 -11.01 9.61
CA VAL A 71 10.17 -11.31 10.15
C VAL A 71 10.12 -12.49 11.11
N ALA A 72 9.12 -12.55 11.99
CA ALA A 72 8.91 -13.70 12.88
C ALA A 72 8.66 -15.01 12.10
N LEU A 73 7.87 -14.99 11.02
CA LEU A 73 7.64 -16.16 10.18
C LEU A 73 8.89 -16.63 9.43
N ILE A 74 9.77 -15.71 9.04
CA ILE A 74 11.08 -16.06 8.46
C ILE A 74 11.94 -16.74 9.52
N GLY A 75 12.05 -16.15 10.71
CA GLY A 75 12.82 -16.71 11.84
C GLY A 75 12.35 -18.09 12.29
N LEU A 76 11.04 -18.30 12.43
CA LEU A 76 10.42 -19.59 12.78
C LEU A 76 10.40 -20.61 11.64
N GLY A 77 10.75 -20.19 10.42
CA GLY A 77 10.69 -20.99 9.22
C GLY A 77 12.08 -21.38 8.72
N ILE A 78 12.67 -20.50 7.93
CA ILE A 78 13.97 -20.73 7.25
C ILE A 78 15.16 -20.15 8.03
N GLY A 79 14.91 -19.38 9.10
CA GLY A 79 15.94 -18.68 9.86
C GLY A 79 16.41 -17.38 9.19
N PHE A 80 17.40 -16.72 9.81
CA PHE A 80 17.94 -15.43 9.37
C PHE A 80 19.24 -15.53 8.58
N ASP A 81 19.54 -16.69 8.00
CA ASP A 81 20.63 -16.81 7.04
C ASP A 81 20.25 -16.11 5.73
N ILE A 82 21.01 -15.07 5.38
CA ILE A 82 20.78 -14.26 4.18
C ILE A 82 20.90 -15.12 2.92
N ALA A 83 21.80 -16.10 2.89
CA ALA A 83 21.95 -16.99 1.75
C ALA A 83 20.70 -17.88 1.58
N ALA A 84 20.20 -18.45 2.68
CA ALA A 84 18.97 -19.24 2.68
C ALA A 84 17.72 -18.41 2.29
N ILE A 85 17.62 -17.16 2.77
CA ILE A 85 16.54 -16.25 2.40
C ILE A 85 16.59 -15.93 0.90
N ALA A 86 17.76 -15.58 0.37
CA ALA A 86 17.94 -15.26 -1.04
C ALA A 86 17.69 -16.48 -1.96
N ALA A 87 18.06 -17.68 -1.50
CA ALA A 87 17.78 -18.92 -2.21
C ALA A 87 16.27 -19.23 -2.26
N ASN A 88 15.50 -18.78 -1.26
CA ASN A 88 14.05 -18.89 -1.28
C ASN A 88 13.42 -17.75 -2.11
N GLY A 89 13.35 -17.96 -3.42
CA GLY A 89 12.89 -16.92 -4.36
C GLY A 89 11.53 -16.29 -4.03
N LYS A 90 10.59 -17.07 -3.48
CA LYS A 90 9.29 -16.58 -3.02
C LYS A 90 9.42 -15.64 -1.82
N VAL A 91 10.15 -16.06 -0.78
CA VAL A 91 10.33 -15.24 0.44
C VAL A 91 11.11 -13.97 0.09
N PHE A 92 12.18 -14.09 -0.67
CA PHE A 92 12.99 -12.95 -1.06
C PHE A 92 12.18 -11.94 -1.89
N ALA A 93 11.40 -12.39 -2.87
CA ALA A 93 10.51 -11.51 -3.64
C ALA A 93 9.49 -10.79 -2.76
N LYS A 94 8.90 -11.48 -1.77
CA LYS A 94 7.96 -10.86 -0.83
C LYS A 94 8.63 -9.76 -0.01
N VAL A 95 9.83 -10.01 0.51
CA VAL A 95 10.60 -9.00 1.27
C VAL A 95 10.94 -7.79 0.37
N THR A 96 11.37 -8.02 -0.87
CA THR A 96 11.65 -6.96 -1.84
C THR A 96 10.42 -6.09 -2.10
N VAL A 97 9.27 -6.71 -2.42
CA VAL A 97 8.03 -5.96 -2.72
C VAL A 97 7.52 -5.19 -1.50
N VAL A 98 7.53 -5.80 -0.30
CA VAL A 98 7.11 -5.11 0.93
C VAL A 98 8.06 -3.97 1.30
N THR A 99 9.35 -4.09 0.98
CA THR A 99 10.33 -3.00 1.14
C THR A 99 10.03 -1.84 0.20
N ILE A 100 9.79 -2.12 -1.09
CA ILE A 100 9.37 -1.12 -2.08
C ILE A 100 8.08 -0.44 -1.62
N LEU A 101 7.10 -1.20 -1.15
CA LEU A 101 5.83 -0.69 -0.62
C LEU A 101 6.04 0.24 0.58
N THR A 102 6.96 -0.11 1.47
CA THR A 102 7.26 0.70 2.67
C THR A 102 7.90 2.03 2.29
N ILE A 103 8.89 2.00 1.40
CA ILE A 103 9.54 3.21 0.87
C ILE A 103 8.51 4.08 0.13
N ASN A 104 7.69 3.48 -0.72
CA ASN A 104 6.61 4.18 -1.43
C ASN A 104 5.58 4.79 -0.46
N GLY A 105 5.23 4.08 0.62
CA GLY A 105 4.37 4.57 1.68
C GLY A 105 4.92 5.85 2.33
N ILE A 106 6.22 5.89 2.62
CA ILE A 106 6.87 7.11 3.13
C ILE A 106 6.70 8.27 2.15
N PHE A 107 6.93 8.05 0.84
CA PHE A 107 6.71 9.08 -0.17
C PHE A 107 5.24 9.51 -0.28
N LEU A 108 4.28 8.60 -0.11
CA LEU A 108 2.86 8.95 -0.06
C LEU A 108 2.55 9.88 1.11
N HIS A 109 3.06 9.58 2.31
CA HIS A 109 2.84 10.40 3.50
C HIS A 109 3.50 11.79 3.40
N LEU A 110 4.71 11.85 2.85
CA LEU A 110 5.47 13.11 2.78
C LEU A 110 5.05 14.00 1.60
N TYR A 111 4.60 13.43 0.48
CA TYR A 111 4.35 14.18 -0.75
C TYR A 111 2.92 14.09 -1.25
N ALA A 112 2.33 12.89 -1.35
CA ALA A 112 1.05 12.71 -2.02
C ALA A 112 -0.14 13.10 -1.14
N PHE A 113 -0.21 12.60 0.10
CA PHE A 113 -1.33 12.89 1.00
C PHE A 113 -1.46 14.38 1.33
N PRO A 114 -0.38 15.15 1.54
CA PRO A 114 -0.48 16.61 1.67
C PRO A 114 -1.18 17.28 0.49
N VAL A 115 -0.99 16.80 -0.76
CA VAL A 115 -1.67 17.38 -1.94
C VAL A 115 -3.19 17.25 -1.86
N PHE A 116 -3.67 16.16 -1.27
CA PHE A 116 -5.11 15.91 -1.14
C PHE A 116 -5.70 16.45 0.16
N ALA A 117 -4.87 16.62 1.20
CA ALA A 117 -5.27 17.17 2.50
C ALA A 117 -5.28 18.71 2.51
N ASP A 118 -4.31 19.35 1.85
CA ASP A 118 -4.17 20.79 1.89
C ASP A 118 -5.33 21.49 1.17
N LYS A 119 -5.81 22.62 1.72
CA LYS A 119 -7.00 23.32 1.23
C LYS A 119 -6.71 24.37 0.17
N GLN A 120 -5.44 24.66 -0.09
CA GLN A 120 -5.06 25.72 -1.01
C GLN A 120 -4.05 25.25 -2.06
N GLU A 121 -4.16 25.90 -3.21
CA GLU A 121 -3.47 25.71 -4.49
C GLU A 121 -3.92 24.55 -5.38
N LYS A 122 -4.04 24.87 -6.68
CA LYS A 122 -4.19 23.89 -7.75
C LYS A 122 -2.90 23.07 -7.81
N ALA A 123 -2.99 21.78 -7.54
CA ALA A 123 -1.86 20.88 -7.70
C ALA A 123 -1.34 20.95 -9.15
N SER A 124 -0.05 21.20 -9.33
CA SER A 124 0.55 21.22 -10.67
C SER A 124 0.39 19.87 -11.36
N SER A 125 0.34 19.88 -12.70
CA SER A 125 0.22 18.65 -13.50
C SER A 125 1.30 17.62 -13.20
N VAL A 126 2.50 18.07 -12.82
CA VAL A 126 3.63 17.23 -12.41
C VAL A 126 3.39 16.62 -11.03
N ARG A 127 2.93 17.42 -10.06
CA ARG A 127 2.65 16.93 -8.70
C ARG A 127 1.54 15.88 -8.72
N LEU A 128 0.51 16.07 -9.56
CA LEU A 128 -0.53 15.08 -9.79
C LEU A 128 -0.03 13.80 -10.45
N LEU A 129 0.90 13.91 -11.40
CA LEU A 129 1.54 12.75 -12.01
C LEU A 129 2.29 11.92 -10.97
N ILE A 130 3.08 12.58 -10.11
CA ILE A 130 3.80 11.93 -9.01
C ILE A 130 2.82 11.21 -8.07
N CYS A 131 1.74 11.87 -7.65
CA CYS A 131 0.71 11.24 -6.81
C CYS A 131 0.09 10.01 -7.47
N THR A 132 -0.18 10.09 -8.79
CA THR A 132 -0.73 8.98 -9.58
C THR A 132 0.24 7.79 -9.61
N ILE A 133 1.53 8.06 -9.83
CA ILE A 133 2.58 7.03 -9.85
C ILE A 133 2.71 6.36 -8.48
N LEU A 134 2.81 7.15 -7.40
CA LEU A 134 2.94 6.62 -6.04
C LEU A 134 1.71 5.80 -5.62
N GLY A 135 0.51 6.22 -6.04
CA GLY A 135 -0.72 5.45 -5.86
C GLY A 135 -0.66 4.11 -6.60
N ALA A 136 -0.28 4.11 -7.88
CA ALA A 136 -0.16 2.90 -8.69
C ALA A 136 0.86 1.91 -8.12
N VAL A 137 2.03 2.39 -7.71
CA VAL A 137 3.07 1.56 -7.05
C VAL A 137 2.51 0.92 -5.78
N SER A 138 1.76 1.68 -4.97
CA SER A 138 1.13 1.17 -3.76
C SER A 138 0.13 0.05 -4.06
N SER A 139 -0.87 0.30 -4.91
CA SER A 139 -1.94 -0.67 -5.21
C SER A 139 -1.37 -1.95 -5.83
N VAL A 140 -0.41 -1.83 -6.76
CA VAL A 140 0.25 -2.99 -7.37
C VAL A 140 1.08 -3.75 -6.33
N SER A 141 1.83 -3.07 -5.47
CA SER A 141 2.65 -3.75 -4.45
C SER A 141 1.81 -4.51 -3.44
N TRP A 142 0.68 -3.96 -3.00
CA TRP A 142 -0.28 -4.66 -2.15
C TRP A 142 -0.86 -5.90 -2.85
N PHE A 143 -1.25 -5.75 -4.11
CA PHE A 143 -1.74 -6.87 -4.93
C PHE A 143 -0.69 -7.97 -5.10
N CYS A 144 0.54 -7.63 -5.49
CA CYS A 144 1.61 -8.60 -5.67
C CYS A 144 2.02 -9.26 -4.35
N ALA A 145 2.09 -8.53 -3.24
CA ALA A 145 2.35 -9.10 -1.93
C ALA A 145 1.30 -10.16 -1.55
N SER A 146 0.03 -9.91 -1.89
CA SER A 146 -1.08 -10.87 -1.73
C SER A 146 -0.88 -12.12 -2.59
N ALA A 147 -0.56 -11.93 -3.87
CA ALA A 147 -0.39 -13.00 -4.85
C ALA A 147 0.78 -13.91 -4.45
N PHE A 148 1.91 -13.33 -4.04
CA PHE A 148 3.10 -14.08 -3.62
C PHE A 148 2.86 -14.84 -2.31
N GLY A 149 2.03 -14.28 -1.42
CA GLY A 149 1.55 -14.98 -0.22
C GLY A 149 0.78 -16.26 -0.58
N ALA A 150 -0.14 -16.17 -1.54
CA ALA A 150 -0.98 -17.27 -2.01
C ALA A 150 -0.27 -18.26 -2.95
N ALA A 151 0.88 -17.89 -3.54
CA ALA A 151 1.61 -18.65 -4.55
C ALA A 151 2.26 -19.96 -4.05
N ARG A 152 1.82 -20.55 -2.93
CA ARG A 152 2.41 -21.78 -2.37
C ARG A 152 2.44 -22.93 -3.37
N VAL A 153 1.38 -23.09 -4.16
CA VAL A 153 1.27 -24.18 -5.13
C VAL A 153 2.31 -24.02 -6.23
N VAL A 154 2.49 -22.82 -6.77
CA VAL A 154 3.37 -22.55 -7.91
C VAL A 154 4.83 -22.27 -7.54
N ALA A 155 5.09 -21.88 -6.29
CA ALA A 155 6.41 -21.50 -5.82
C ALA A 155 7.55 -22.51 -6.08
N PRO A 156 7.34 -23.84 -6.01
CA PRO A 156 8.40 -24.81 -6.30
C PRO A 156 8.97 -24.71 -7.72
N TRP A 157 8.18 -24.20 -8.68
CA TRP A 157 8.61 -24.04 -10.08
C TRP A 157 9.09 -22.62 -10.40
N LEU A 158 9.06 -21.69 -9.44
CA LEU A 158 9.34 -20.28 -9.68
C LEU A 158 10.50 -19.79 -8.82
N GLY A 159 11.55 -19.30 -9.49
CA GLY A 159 12.64 -18.55 -8.84
C GLY A 159 12.29 -17.07 -8.61
N TYR A 160 13.17 -16.36 -7.88
CA TYR A 160 13.05 -14.92 -7.60
C TYR A 160 12.76 -14.07 -8.85
N GLN A 161 13.49 -14.32 -9.94
CA GLN A 161 13.36 -13.58 -11.19
C GLN A 161 11.94 -13.66 -11.76
N HIS A 162 11.26 -14.79 -11.64
CA HIS A 162 9.90 -14.96 -12.15
C HIS A 162 8.89 -14.14 -11.35
N PHE A 163 9.03 -14.12 -10.02
CA PHE A 163 8.21 -13.25 -9.16
C PHE A 163 8.46 -11.77 -9.47
N MET A 164 9.72 -11.37 -9.64
CA MET A 164 10.04 -9.97 -9.95
C MET A 164 9.63 -9.57 -11.38
N LEU A 165 9.67 -10.48 -12.34
CA LEU A 165 9.13 -10.26 -13.67
C LEU A 165 7.61 -10.04 -13.61
N PHE A 166 6.89 -10.88 -12.86
CA PHE A 166 5.45 -10.71 -12.64
C PHE A 166 5.15 -9.35 -11.98
N TYR A 167 5.94 -8.97 -10.97
CA TYR A 167 5.83 -7.66 -10.34
C TYR A 167 6.07 -6.51 -11.34
N GLY A 168 7.13 -6.60 -12.16
CA GLY A 168 7.46 -5.59 -13.16
C GLY A 168 6.39 -5.42 -14.25
N ILE A 169 5.82 -6.53 -14.73
CA ILE A 169 4.71 -6.52 -15.69
C ILE A 169 3.46 -5.90 -15.05
N SER A 170 3.13 -6.35 -13.83
CA SER A 170 1.97 -5.82 -13.09
C SER A 170 2.11 -4.33 -12.81
N LEU A 171 3.32 -3.87 -12.49
CA LEU A 171 3.62 -2.47 -12.23
C LEU A 171 3.52 -1.63 -13.50
N SER A 172 4.05 -2.11 -14.62
CA SER A 172 3.94 -1.43 -15.91
C SER A 172 2.47 -1.29 -16.34
N ALA A 173 1.69 -2.36 -16.20
CA ALA A 173 0.25 -2.33 -16.48
C ALA A 173 -0.50 -1.39 -15.53
N GLY A 174 -0.21 -1.44 -14.23
CA GLY A 174 -0.82 -0.56 -13.23
C GLY A 174 -0.50 0.91 -13.47
N LEU A 175 0.74 1.25 -13.83
CA LEU A 175 1.15 2.61 -14.19
C LEU A 175 0.44 3.08 -15.46
N PHE A 176 0.35 2.24 -16.48
CA PHE A 176 -0.37 2.54 -17.72
C PHE A 176 -1.84 2.88 -17.42
N VAL A 177 -2.52 2.03 -16.64
CA VAL A 177 -3.91 2.26 -16.23
C VAL A 177 -4.04 3.54 -15.40
N ALA A 178 -3.14 3.76 -14.45
CA ALA A 178 -3.20 4.92 -13.57
C ALA A 178 -3.00 6.24 -14.34
N ILE A 179 -2.06 6.29 -15.27
CA ILE A 179 -1.77 7.49 -16.06
C ILE A 179 -2.93 7.81 -17.02
N LEU A 180 -3.49 6.80 -17.69
CA LEU A 180 -4.54 7.01 -18.70
C LEU A 180 -5.92 7.23 -18.09
N PHE A 181 -6.27 6.53 -17.01
CA PHE A 181 -7.63 6.53 -16.48
C PHE A 181 -7.77 7.22 -15.12
N VAL A 182 -6.81 7.02 -14.21
CA VAL A 182 -6.88 7.59 -12.85
C VAL A 182 -6.52 9.08 -12.83
N ARG A 183 -5.43 9.46 -13.52
CA ARG A 183 -4.96 10.85 -13.53
C ARG A 183 -6.01 11.87 -14.01
N PRO A 184 -6.76 11.62 -15.11
CA PRO A 184 -7.81 12.55 -15.53
C PRO A 184 -8.93 12.69 -14.50
N VAL A 185 -9.29 11.60 -13.81
CA VAL A 185 -10.29 11.61 -12.73
C VAL A 185 -9.81 12.46 -11.56
N LEU A 186 -8.59 12.22 -11.06
CA LEU A 186 -8.01 12.99 -9.95
C LEU A 186 -7.90 14.48 -10.29
N ARG A 187 -7.52 14.81 -11.54
CA ARG A 187 -7.47 16.19 -12.02
C ARG A 187 -8.84 16.86 -11.96
N ARG A 188 -9.88 16.21 -12.51
CA ARG A 188 -11.26 16.74 -12.49
C ARG A 188 -11.77 16.97 -11.07
N GLN A 189 -11.45 16.09 -10.13
CA GLN A 189 -11.87 16.22 -8.73
C GLN A 189 -11.23 17.46 -8.06
N LEU A 190 -9.93 17.68 -8.28
CA LEU A 190 -9.24 18.86 -7.74
C LEU A 190 -9.69 20.17 -8.41
N GLU A 191 -9.97 20.15 -9.72
CA GLU A 191 -10.53 21.31 -10.42
C GLU A 191 -11.92 21.68 -9.91
N ARG A 192 -12.81 20.69 -9.72
CA ARG A 192 -14.17 20.89 -9.16
C ARG A 192 -14.14 21.49 -7.75
N ARG A 193 -13.13 21.16 -6.94
CA ARG A 193 -12.94 21.78 -5.62
C ARG A 193 -12.56 23.25 -5.73
N SER A 194 -11.66 23.59 -6.65
CA SER A 194 -11.18 24.97 -6.82
C SER A 194 -12.28 25.96 -7.24
N SER A 195 -13.35 25.48 -7.88
CA SER A 195 -14.51 26.31 -8.25
C SER A 195 -15.53 26.50 -7.12
N VAL A 196 -15.51 25.67 -6.07
CA VAL A 196 -16.47 25.72 -4.97
C VAL A 196 -16.00 26.62 -3.82
N VAL A 197 -14.69 26.85 -3.69
CA VAL A 197 -14.13 27.82 -2.73
C VAL A 197 -14.09 29.19 -3.42
N PRO A 198 -14.94 30.16 -3.04
CA PRO A 198 -14.90 31.50 -3.65
C PRO A 198 -13.53 32.13 -3.40
N SER A 199 -12.95 32.75 -4.42
CA SER A 199 -11.78 33.58 -4.24
C SER A 199 -12.13 34.67 -3.22
N ALA A 200 -11.47 34.65 -2.06
CA ALA A 200 -11.61 35.66 -1.02
C ALA A 200 -11.26 37.10 -1.50
N GLY A 201 -10.86 37.26 -2.76
CA GLY A 201 -10.53 38.54 -3.40
C GLY A 201 -11.73 39.34 -3.96
N PHE A 202 -12.95 38.80 -4.01
CA PHE A 202 -14.09 39.59 -4.55
C PHE A 202 -14.84 40.39 -3.48
N VAL A 203 -14.72 40.04 -2.18
CA VAL A 203 -15.47 40.73 -1.10
C VAL A 203 -14.78 42.03 -0.66
N ALA A 204 -13.49 42.21 -0.93
CA ALA A 204 -12.76 43.42 -0.55
C ALA A 204 -13.06 44.65 -1.43
N GLY A 205 -13.72 44.48 -2.58
CA GLY A 205 -14.06 45.57 -3.51
C GLY A 205 -15.47 46.14 -3.36
N ALA A 206 -16.33 45.55 -2.54
CA ALA A 206 -17.76 45.89 -2.46
C ALA A 206 -18.18 46.61 -1.16
N VAL A 207 -17.22 46.98 -0.30
CA VAL A 207 -17.48 47.72 0.96
C VAL A 207 -16.85 49.12 0.92
N ALA A 208 -16.49 49.60 -0.27
CA ALA A 208 -15.94 50.93 -0.48
C ALA A 208 -16.74 51.68 -1.55
N GLU A 209 -18.05 51.83 -1.33
CA GLU A 209 -18.87 52.91 -1.90
C GLU A 209 -19.81 53.47 -0.85
#